data_AF-A0A966FNB8-F1
#
_entry.id   AF-A0A966FNB8-F1
#
_cell.length_a   1.000
_cell.length_b   1.000
_cell.length_c   1.000
_cell.angle_alpha   90.00
_cell.angle_beta   90.00
_cell.angle_gamma   90.00
#
_symmetry.space_group_name_H-M   'P 1'
#
loop_
_entity.id
_entity.type
_entity.pdbx_description
1 polymer ?
#
loop_
_entity_poly.entity_id
_entity_poly.type
_entity_poly.pdbx_seq_one_letter_code
_entity_poly.pdbx_strand_id
1 'polypeptide(L)'
;NSIKQIAKLNPLFKIRFSATHKVSKNKIYRLTPYDSYQQGLVKKIEVLTVTEKNDEATLKLELSETKNGKNPIQAKIKAWHQSASGKIEFKDSKWLKDGDNLGEATNNPSYLNYKIERIKKSLRTGKWSVAFTNGTEIFEKQASGNIQSIWNLQLEWLIIRHFTKKQKLQEKGIKCLSLIFIDKVANYISEEPIIKNLFVEKYKELYPEFHDNQQPTAEHIDAIQGFYFAQTGKGEYTDNENSMRKNSDVFDAILKDKKELLSFGDSVANKIEFIFS
;
A
#
# COMPACT_ATOMS: atom_id res chain seq x y z
N ASN A 1 6.49 -1.77 -33.60
CA ASN A 1 7.74 -2.05 -34.33
C ASN A 1 8.03 -3.56 -34.48
N SER A 2 7.92 -4.36 -33.40
CA SER A 2 8.11 -5.82 -33.40
C SER A 2 7.33 -6.62 -34.45
N ILE A 3 6.04 -6.32 -34.66
CA ILE A 3 5.19 -7.01 -35.65
C ILE A 3 5.77 -6.93 -37.07
N LYS A 4 6.31 -5.75 -37.45
CA LYS A 4 6.91 -5.54 -38.78
C LYS A 4 8.22 -6.32 -38.94
N GLN A 5 9.00 -6.49 -37.86
CA GLN A 5 10.26 -7.24 -37.92
C GLN A 5 10.02 -8.75 -37.98
N ILE A 6 9.06 -9.28 -37.21
CA ILE A 6 8.69 -10.70 -37.25
C ILE A 6 8.14 -11.08 -38.63
N ALA A 7 7.45 -10.16 -39.32
CA ALA A 7 6.96 -10.41 -40.68
C ALA A 7 8.09 -10.66 -41.70
N LYS A 8 9.27 -10.07 -41.51
CA LYS A 8 10.43 -10.27 -42.39
C LYS A 8 10.99 -11.69 -42.34
N LEU A 9 10.74 -12.44 -41.26
CA LEU A 9 11.20 -13.83 -41.10
C LEU A 9 10.43 -14.81 -42.00
N ASN A 10 9.39 -14.35 -42.71
CA ASN A 10 8.50 -15.15 -43.54
C ASN A 10 8.07 -16.49 -42.89
N PRO A 11 7.55 -16.48 -41.64
CA PRO A 11 7.27 -17.72 -40.92
C PRO A 11 6.07 -18.46 -41.51
N LEU A 12 6.18 -19.78 -41.64
CA LEU A 12 5.09 -20.65 -42.09
C LEU A 12 3.87 -20.58 -41.16
N PHE A 13 4.10 -20.47 -39.84
CA PHE A 13 3.05 -20.31 -38.83
C PHE A 13 3.44 -19.28 -37.75
N LYS A 14 2.44 -18.65 -37.14
CA LYS A 14 2.60 -17.73 -36.01
C LYS A 14 1.66 -18.13 -34.88
N ILE A 15 2.21 -18.72 -33.81
CA ILE A 15 1.46 -19.07 -32.61
C ILE A 15 1.60 -17.91 -31.61
N ARG A 16 0.47 -17.46 -31.06
CA ARG A 16 0.43 -16.35 -30.10
C ARG A 16 -0.09 -16.87 -28.77
N PHE A 17 0.57 -16.47 -27.69
CA PHE A 17 0.15 -16.74 -26.32
C PHE A 17 -0.14 -15.42 -25.64
N SER A 18 -1.34 -15.24 -25.09
CA SER A 18 -1.71 -14.06 -24.32
C SER A 18 -2.95 -14.34 -23.50
N ALA A 19 -3.00 -13.78 -22.28
CA ALA A 19 -4.23 -13.69 -21.52
C ALA A 19 -5.21 -12.66 -22.11
N THR A 20 -4.73 -11.68 -22.88
CA THR A 20 -5.47 -10.48 -23.31
C THR A 20 -5.29 -10.19 -24.80
N HIS A 21 -5.65 -11.14 -25.67
CA HIS A 21 -5.63 -10.90 -27.10
C HIS A 21 -6.61 -9.77 -27.51
N LYS A 22 -6.08 -8.62 -27.91
CA LYS A 22 -6.87 -7.51 -28.49
C LYS A 22 -7.61 -7.93 -29.77
N VAL A 23 -7.01 -8.80 -30.57
CA VAL A 23 -7.61 -9.35 -31.79
C VAL A 23 -7.43 -10.86 -31.79
N SER A 24 -8.56 -11.57 -31.69
CA SER A 24 -8.62 -13.03 -31.82
C SER A 24 -8.41 -13.44 -33.28
N LYS A 25 -7.53 -14.42 -33.52
CA LYS A 25 -7.30 -15.02 -34.83
C LYS A 25 -7.07 -16.51 -34.61
N ASN A 26 -7.86 -17.36 -35.29
CA ASN A 26 -7.74 -18.82 -35.28
C ASN A 26 -7.45 -19.38 -33.86
N LYS A 27 -8.39 -19.16 -32.93
CA LYS A 27 -8.21 -19.55 -31.52
C LYS A 27 -8.28 -21.08 -31.39
N ILE A 28 -7.13 -21.69 -31.13
CA ILE A 28 -7.00 -23.15 -30.99
C ILE A 28 -7.34 -23.62 -29.56
N TYR A 29 -6.95 -22.83 -28.54
CA TYR A 29 -7.17 -23.17 -27.14
C TYR A 29 -7.46 -21.92 -26.31
N ARG A 30 -8.22 -22.08 -25.20
CA ARG A 30 -8.46 -21.03 -24.21
C ARG A 30 -8.69 -21.65 -22.84
N LEU A 31 -7.91 -21.20 -21.87
CA LEU A 31 -8.12 -21.41 -20.44
C LEU A 31 -8.38 -20.05 -19.81
N THR A 32 -9.60 -19.79 -19.33
CA THR A 32 -9.96 -18.49 -18.76
C THR A 32 -9.58 -18.40 -17.28
N PRO A 33 -9.52 -17.19 -16.68
CA PRO A 33 -9.34 -17.05 -15.24
C PRO A 33 -10.41 -17.77 -14.42
N TYR A 34 -11.64 -17.81 -14.93
CA TYR A 34 -12.74 -18.57 -14.32
C TYR A 34 -12.45 -20.08 -14.35
N ASP A 35 -12.04 -20.61 -15.51
CA ASP A 35 -11.70 -22.04 -15.64
C ASP A 35 -10.54 -22.41 -14.71
N SER A 36 -9.49 -21.59 -14.65
CA SER A 36 -8.34 -21.80 -13.77
C SER A 36 -8.73 -21.82 -12.29
N TYR A 37 -9.67 -20.95 -11.90
CA TYR A 37 -10.20 -20.92 -10.54
C TYR A 37 -11.04 -22.17 -10.23
N GLN A 38 -11.97 -22.53 -11.13
CA GLN A 38 -12.85 -23.68 -10.96
C GLN A 38 -12.08 -25.00 -10.92
N GLN A 39 -11.01 -25.12 -11.71
CA GLN A 39 -10.13 -26.29 -11.75
C GLN A 39 -9.07 -26.30 -10.64
N GLY A 40 -9.02 -25.28 -9.77
CA GLY A 40 -8.04 -25.21 -8.68
C GLY A 40 -6.59 -25.03 -9.14
N LEU A 41 -6.36 -24.53 -10.36
CA LEU A 41 -5.03 -24.30 -10.94
C LEU A 41 -4.35 -23.05 -10.37
N VAL A 42 -5.11 -22.17 -9.72
CA VAL A 42 -4.62 -20.93 -9.12
C VAL A 42 -5.07 -20.82 -7.66
N LYS A 43 -4.30 -20.06 -6.87
CA LYS A 43 -4.68 -19.74 -5.50
C LYS A 43 -5.91 -18.81 -5.49
N LYS A 44 -6.76 -18.97 -4.48
CA LYS A 44 -7.86 -18.04 -4.21
C LYS A 44 -7.30 -16.71 -3.69
N ILE A 45 -7.95 -15.61 -4.07
CA ILE A 45 -7.62 -14.28 -3.58
C ILE A 45 -8.48 -14.01 -2.35
N GLU A 46 -7.83 -13.63 -1.24
CA GLU A 46 -8.48 -13.10 -0.05
C GLU A 46 -8.07 -11.62 0.03
N VAL A 47 -9.04 -10.72 0.07
CA VAL A 47 -8.78 -9.28 0.22
C VAL A 47 -9.16 -8.88 1.62
N LEU A 48 -8.18 -8.37 2.37
CA LEU A 48 -8.43 -7.69 3.62
C LEU A 48 -8.28 -6.19 3.36
N THR A 49 -9.39 -5.48 3.42
CA THR A 49 -9.38 -4.02 3.36
C THR A 49 -9.08 -3.51 4.76
N VAL A 50 -7.86 -3.01 4.97
CA VAL A 50 -7.47 -2.37 6.22
C VAL A 50 -7.84 -0.90 6.13
N THR A 51 -8.90 -0.53 6.84
CA THR A 51 -9.29 0.86 7.09
C THR A 51 -9.17 1.10 8.59
N GLU A 52 -8.86 2.33 9.00
CA GLU A 52 -9.07 2.70 10.40
C GLU A 52 -10.52 2.39 10.77
N LYS A 53 -10.73 1.90 12.00
CA LYS A 53 -12.07 1.78 12.61
C LYS A 53 -12.67 3.18 12.72
N ASN A 54 -13.26 3.63 11.63
CA ASN A 54 -14.30 4.62 11.48
C ASN A 54 -14.97 4.31 10.14
N ASP A 55 -15.86 3.34 10.21
CA ASP A 55 -16.82 2.96 9.19
C ASP A 55 -17.55 4.20 8.66
N GLU A 56 -17.33 4.51 7.38
CA GLU A 56 -18.34 4.88 6.37
C GLU A 56 -17.59 5.42 5.13
N ALA A 57 -17.26 4.50 4.22
CA ALA A 57 -16.99 4.76 2.80
C ALA A 57 -16.18 6.04 2.43
N THR A 58 -14.86 5.93 2.39
CA THR A 58 -14.00 6.57 1.37
C THR A 58 -14.28 8.05 1.01
N LEU A 59 -14.45 8.92 2.01
CA LEU A 59 -14.52 10.35 1.76
C LEU A 59 -13.19 11.00 2.09
N LYS A 60 -12.31 11.04 1.08
CA LYS A 60 -11.05 11.79 1.15
C LYS A 60 -11.37 13.27 1.46
N LEU A 61 -10.81 13.80 2.55
CA LEU A 61 -10.93 15.19 2.98
C LEU A 61 -9.56 15.77 3.25
N GLU A 62 -9.25 16.95 2.71
CA GLU A 62 -8.00 17.66 3.00
C GLU A 62 -8.31 19.11 3.42
N LEU A 63 -7.74 19.56 4.53
CA LEU A 63 -7.78 20.98 4.90
C LEU A 63 -6.76 21.73 4.03
N SER A 64 -7.24 22.47 3.02
CA SER A 64 -6.39 23.07 1.99
C SER A 64 -5.91 24.48 2.35
N GLU A 65 -6.82 25.34 2.80
CA GLU A 65 -6.49 26.71 3.20
C GLU A 65 -7.29 27.14 4.44
N THR A 66 -6.73 28.05 5.23
CA THR A 66 -7.39 28.66 6.40
C THR A 66 -7.17 30.16 6.41
N LYS A 67 -8.20 30.93 6.78
CA LYS A 67 -8.13 32.39 6.87
C LYS A 67 -8.56 32.86 8.26
N ASN A 68 -7.71 33.69 8.88
CA ASN A 68 -7.92 34.29 10.21
C ASN A 68 -7.98 35.82 10.13
N GLY A 69 -8.72 36.34 9.15
CA GLY A 69 -8.69 37.77 8.81
C GLY A 69 -9.63 38.65 9.64
N LYS A 70 -10.88 38.22 9.81
CA LYS A 70 -11.92 38.83 10.65
C LYS A 70 -12.91 37.72 11.00
N ASN A 71 -13.32 37.60 12.25
CA ASN A 71 -14.28 36.58 12.71
C ASN A 71 -15.51 36.55 11.77
N PRO A 72 -15.93 35.39 11.22
CA PRO A 72 -15.55 34.03 11.59
C PRO A 72 -14.26 33.52 10.94
N ILE A 73 -13.60 32.59 11.62
CA ILE A 73 -12.52 31.76 11.05
C ILE A 73 -13.10 30.96 9.87
N GLN A 74 -12.36 30.88 8.77
CA GLN A 74 -12.79 30.16 7.58
C GLN A 74 -11.76 29.14 7.12
N ALA A 75 -12.24 28.04 6.53
CA ALA A 75 -11.45 26.97 5.95
C ALA A 75 -11.93 26.60 4.55
N LYS A 76 -11.01 26.20 3.66
CA LYS A 76 -11.34 25.43 2.46
C LYS A 76 -11.01 23.96 2.70
N ILE A 77 -11.91 23.10 2.25
CA ILE A 77 -11.78 21.65 2.37
C ILE A 77 -11.81 21.07 0.98
N LYS A 78 -10.79 20.28 0.62
CA LYS A 78 -10.76 19.53 -0.62
C LYS A 78 -11.54 18.24 -0.45
N ALA A 79 -12.57 18.07 -1.26
CA ALA A 79 -13.52 16.96 -1.16
C ALA A 79 -14.00 16.54 -2.57
N TRP A 80 -14.76 15.46 -2.66
CA TRP A 80 -15.41 15.04 -3.91
C TRP A 80 -16.69 15.85 -4.15
N HIS A 81 -16.70 16.68 -5.18
CA HIS A 81 -17.87 17.43 -5.62
C HIS A 81 -18.66 16.64 -6.66
N GLN A 82 -19.99 16.71 -6.59
CA GLN A 82 -20.87 16.11 -7.60
C GLN A 82 -21.52 17.21 -8.45
N SER A 83 -21.23 17.22 -9.75
CA SER A 83 -21.86 18.14 -10.69
C SER A 83 -23.33 17.78 -10.96
N ALA A 84 -24.10 18.73 -11.51
CA ALA A 84 -25.47 18.48 -11.97
C ALA A 84 -25.57 17.38 -13.04
N SER A 85 -24.48 17.10 -13.77
CA SER A 85 -24.36 16.01 -14.74
C SER A 85 -23.95 14.65 -14.14
N GLY A 86 -23.80 14.57 -12.81
CA GLY A 86 -23.40 13.35 -12.10
C GLY A 86 -21.89 13.06 -12.10
N LYS A 87 -21.06 13.96 -12.65
CA LYS A 87 -19.59 13.82 -12.63
C LYS A 87 -19.05 14.14 -11.24
N ILE A 88 -18.16 13.28 -10.74
CA ILE A 88 -17.50 13.45 -9.45
C ILE A 88 -16.07 14.00 -9.65
N GLU A 89 -15.71 15.10 -8.99
CA GLU A 89 -14.40 15.76 -9.11
C GLU A 89 -13.80 16.11 -7.74
N PHE A 90 -12.51 15.84 -7.53
CA PHE A 90 -11.82 16.16 -6.28
C PHE A 90 -11.22 17.57 -6.32
N LYS A 91 -11.85 18.54 -5.65
CA LYS A 91 -11.45 19.96 -5.68
C LYS A 91 -11.79 20.68 -4.38
N ASP A 92 -11.30 21.92 -4.25
CA ASP A 92 -11.54 22.75 -3.07
C ASP A 92 -12.98 23.25 -2.99
N SER A 93 -13.53 23.23 -1.78
CA SER A 93 -14.79 23.88 -1.46
C SER A 93 -14.68 25.41 -1.55
N LYS A 94 -15.84 26.07 -1.50
CA LYS A 94 -15.91 27.48 -1.10
C LYS A 94 -15.37 27.64 0.34
N TRP A 95 -15.10 28.88 0.76
CA TRP A 95 -14.76 29.15 2.15
C TRP A 95 -15.92 28.77 3.08
N LEU A 96 -15.67 27.87 4.01
CA LEU A 96 -16.62 27.38 5.00
C LEU A 96 -16.28 27.93 6.38
N LYS A 97 -17.30 28.13 7.20
CA LYS A 97 -17.22 28.59 8.60
C LYS A 97 -17.95 27.61 9.52
N ASP A 98 -17.82 27.82 10.82
CA ASP A 98 -18.57 27.06 11.83
C ASP A 98 -20.07 27.08 11.52
N GLY A 99 -20.68 25.89 11.53
CA GLY A 99 -22.09 25.67 11.20
C GLY A 99 -22.38 25.32 9.74
N ASP A 100 -21.44 25.51 8.80
CA ASP A 100 -21.65 25.15 7.39
C ASP A 100 -21.62 23.61 7.18
N ASN A 101 -22.37 23.12 6.20
CA ASN A 101 -22.41 21.70 5.82
C ASN A 101 -21.57 21.42 4.56
N LEU A 102 -20.69 20.42 4.62
CA LEU A 102 -19.82 20.07 3.50
C LEU A 102 -20.57 19.41 2.33
N GLY A 103 -21.62 18.63 2.59
CA GLY A 103 -22.49 18.04 1.57
C GLY A 103 -23.20 19.09 0.73
N GLU A 104 -23.73 20.13 1.37
CA GLU A 104 -24.33 21.27 0.68
C GLU A 104 -23.28 22.06 -0.12
N ALA A 105 -22.07 22.24 0.42
CA ALA A 105 -21.00 22.95 -0.26
C ALA A 105 -20.42 22.20 -1.48
N THR A 106 -20.50 20.87 -1.46
CA THR A 106 -19.94 19.99 -2.51
C THR A 106 -21.02 19.43 -3.45
N ASN A 107 -22.30 19.64 -3.12
CA ASN A 107 -23.46 19.01 -3.75
C ASN A 107 -23.37 17.47 -3.77
N ASN A 108 -22.64 16.88 -2.81
CA ASN A 108 -22.44 15.44 -2.71
C ASN A 108 -23.11 14.91 -1.43
N PRO A 109 -24.18 14.09 -1.58
CA PRO A 109 -24.94 13.56 -0.44
C PRO A 109 -24.11 12.80 0.59
N SER A 110 -22.98 12.24 0.18
CA SER A 110 -22.09 11.48 1.08
C SER A 110 -21.54 12.34 2.22
N TYR A 111 -21.49 13.67 2.05
CA TYR A 111 -21.00 14.61 3.08
C TYR A 111 -22.12 15.30 3.88
N LEU A 112 -23.39 14.85 3.79
CA LEU A 112 -24.49 15.49 4.51
C LEU A 112 -24.35 15.42 6.04
N ASN A 113 -23.65 14.42 6.56
CA ASN A 113 -23.37 14.31 8.01
C ASN A 113 -22.13 15.13 8.44
N TYR A 114 -21.46 15.83 7.52
CA TYR A 114 -20.24 16.60 7.77
C TYR A 114 -20.57 18.09 7.93
N LYS A 115 -21.28 18.42 9.01
CA LYS A 115 -21.49 19.81 9.43
C LYS A 115 -20.30 20.25 10.29
N ILE A 116 -19.71 21.40 9.98
CA ILE A 116 -18.57 21.93 10.72
C ILE A 116 -19.04 22.34 12.11
N GLU A 117 -18.52 21.67 13.13
CA GLU A 117 -18.73 22.02 14.52
C GLU A 117 -17.81 23.18 14.92
N ARG A 118 -16.51 23.07 14.57
CA ARG A 118 -15.53 24.09 14.98
C ARG A 118 -14.26 24.08 14.13
N ILE A 119 -13.82 25.26 13.71
CA ILE A 119 -12.50 25.51 13.12
C ILE A 119 -11.60 26.14 14.20
N LYS A 120 -10.48 25.51 14.53
CA LYS A 120 -9.57 25.98 15.59
C LYS A 120 -8.11 25.91 15.18
N LYS A 121 -7.29 26.78 15.77
CA LYS A 121 -5.83 26.69 15.70
C LYS A 121 -5.32 26.21 17.05
N SER A 122 -4.56 25.12 17.07
CA SER A 122 -3.95 24.60 18.29
C SER A 122 -2.92 25.59 18.82
N LEU A 123 -3.07 26.00 20.08
CA LEU A 123 -2.10 26.86 20.78
C LEU A 123 -0.77 26.13 21.05
N ARG A 124 -0.81 24.80 21.15
CA ARG A 124 0.39 23.97 21.43
C ARG A 124 1.19 23.68 20.17
N THR A 125 0.51 23.32 19.08
CA THR A 125 1.16 22.83 17.86
C THR A 125 1.16 23.86 16.72
N GLY A 126 0.42 24.97 16.87
CA GLY A 126 0.30 26.00 15.84
C GLY A 126 -0.47 25.57 14.58
N LYS A 127 -0.97 24.33 14.53
CA LYS A 127 -1.69 23.77 13.37
C LYS A 127 -3.19 24.06 13.45
N TRP A 128 -3.81 24.27 12.29
CA TRP A 128 -5.27 24.35 12.18
C TRP A 128 -5.94 22.97 12.20
N SER A 129 -7.19 22.91 12.66
CA SER A 129 -8.06 21.76 12.52
C SER A 129 -9.52 22.17 12.29
N VAL A 130 -10.28 21.28 11.67
CA VAL A 130 -11.73 21.39 11.48
C VAL A 130 -12.37 20.14 12.06
N ALA A 131 -13.23 20.33 13.07
CA ALA A 131 -14.05 19.28 13.66
C ALA A 131 -15.46 19.32 13.06
N PHE A 132 -16.01 18.14 12.77
CA PHE A 132 -17.35 17.94 12.26
C PHE A 132 -18.25 17.31 13.33
N THR A 133 -19.55 17.57 13.25
CA THR A 133 -20.55 17.08 14.22
C THR A 133 -20.68 15.55 14.24
N ASN A 134 -20.22 14.84 13.21
CA ASN A 134 -20.17 13.38 13.17
C ASN A 134 -18.93 12.80 13.89
N GLY A 135 -18.11 13.63 14.54
CA GLY A 135 -16.88 13.23 15.22
C GLY A 135 -15.62 13.18 14.34
N THR A 136 -15.72 13.47 13.04
CA THR A 136 -14.54 13.57 12.16
C THR A 136 -13.74 14.84 12.49
N GLU A 137 -12.42 14.75 12.55
CA GLU A 137 -11.53 15.92 12.68
C GLU A 137 -10.41 15.85 11.63
N ILE A 138 -10.23 16.93 10.85
CA ILE A 138 -9.15 17.07 9.86
C ILE A 138 -8.17 18.15 10.31
N PHE A 139 -6.87 17.93 10.12
CA PHE A 139 -5.85 18.88 10.54
C PHE A 139 -5.03 19.43 9.36
N GLU A 140 -4.45 20.59 9.56
CA GLU A 140 -3.61 21.30 8.60
C GLU A 140 -2.39 20.45 8.24
N LYS A 141 -2.17 20.27 6.92
CA LYS A 141 -1.08 19.43 6.37
C LYS A 141 -1.13 17.96 6.83
N GLN A 142 -2.28 17.49 7.31
CA GLN A 142 -2.46 16.13 7.81
C GLN A 142 -2.80 15.11 6.70
N ALA A 143 -2.35 15.36 5.48
CA ALA A 143 -2.18 14.28 4.51
C ALA A 143 -1.08 13.28 4.96
N SER A 144 -0.19 13.69 5.88
CA SER A 144 0.95 12.88 6.37
C SER A 144 0.65 12.04 7.62
N GLY A 145 -0.28 12.46 8.48
CA GLY A 145 -0.57 11.76 9.75
C GLY A 145 -1.39 10.47 9.63
N ASN A 146 -2.21 10.36 8.59
CA ASN A 146 -3.13 9.23 8.36
C ASN A 146 -2.44 8.06 7.62
N ILE A 147 -1.39 8.34 6.84
CA ILE A 147 -0.70 7.29 6.08
C ILE A 147 0.10 6.37 7.02
N GLN A 148 0.76 6.92 8.05
CA GLN A 148 1.51 6.11 9.00
C GLN A 148 0.62 5.21 9.85
N SER A 149 -0.56 5.67 10.27
CA SER A 149 -1.53 4.85 11.01
C SER A 149 -2.13 3.75 10.13
N ILE A 150 -2.41 4.05 8.85
CA ILE A 150 -2.78 3.02 7.86
C ILE A 150 -1.65 2.00 7.67
N TRP A 151 -0.41 2.44 7.49
CA TRP A 151 0.74 1.54 7.36
C TRP A 151 0.92 0.68 8.62
N ASN A 152 0.77 1.27 9.79
CA ASN A 152 0.83 0.56 11.07
C ASN A 152 -0.21 -0.56 11.12
N LEU A 153 -1.48 -0.28 10.83
CA LEU A 153 -2.55 -1.30 10.77
C LEU A 153 -2.30 -2.34 9.66
N GLN A 154 -1.83 -1.92 8.48
CA GLN A 154 -1.53 -2.84 7.38
C GLN A 154 -0.41 -3.82 7.75
N LEU A 155 0.64 -3.32 8.39
CA LEU A 155 1.77 -4.13 8.87
C LEU A 155 1.32 -5.08 10.00
N GLU A 156 0.49 -4.60 10.93
CA GLU A 156 -0.11 -5.43 11.98
C GLU A 156 -0.85 -6.64 11.39
N TRP A 157 -1.82 -6.39 10.50
CA TRP A 157 -2.59 -7.44 9.84
C TRP A 157 -1.74 -8.35 8.95
N LEU A 158 -0.73 -7.79 8.26
CA LEU A 158 0.22 -8.55 7.47
C LEU A 158 0.97 -9.57 8.33
N ILE A 159 1.51 -9.13 9.48
CA ILE A 159 2.29 -9.97 10.38
C ILE A 159 1.42 -11.05 11.00
N ILE A 160 0.24 -10.71 11.53
CA ILE A 160 -0.74 -11.66 12.07
C ILE A 160 -1.08 -12.73 11.02
N ARG A 161 -1.40 -12.32 9.79
CA ARG A 161 -1.78 -13.24 8.71
C ARG A 161 -0.59 -14.10 8.27
N HIS A 162 0.61 -13.53 8.25
CA HIS A 162 1.83 -14.27 7.93
C HIS A 162 2.08 -15.36 8.98
N PHE A 163 2.11 -15.04 10.27
CA PHE A 163 2.34 -16.05 11.33
C PHE A 163 1.27 -17.14 11.32
N THR A 164 0.00 -16.76 11.22
CA THR A 164 -1.12 -17.71 11.13
C THR A 164 -0.97 -18.66 9.93
N LYS A 165 -0.60 -18.13 8.76
CA LYS A 165 -0.39 -18.95 7.54
C LYS A 165 0.87 -19.79 7.65
N LYS A 166 1.94 -19.25 8.23
CA LYS A 166 3.23 -19.93 8.41
C LYS A 166 3.05 -21.19 9.27
N GLN A 167 2.45 -21.08 10.46
CA GLN A 167 2.20 -22.23 11.33
C GLN A 167 1.41 -23.33 10.60
N LYS A 168 0.31 -22.95 9.93
CA LYS A 168 -0.54 -23.90 9.18
C LYS A 168 0.15 -24.55 7.96
N LEU A 169 1.02 -23.82 7.27
CA LEU A 169 1.70 -24.30 6.06
C LEU A 169 2.98 -25.08 6.37
N GLN A 170 3.61 -24.80 7.51
CA GLN A 170 4.81 -25.49 7.97
C GLN A 170 4.57 -26.98 8.16
N GLU A 171 3.40 -27.38 8.68
CA GLU A 171 2.97 -28.79 8.79
C GLU A 171 2.97 -29.52 7.43
N LYS A 172 2.85 -28.77 6.33
CA LYS A 172 2.84 -29.30 4.95
C LYS A 172 4.20 -29.16 4.26
N GLY A 173 5.23 -28.71 4.98
CA GLY A 173 6.54 -28.41 4.40
C GLY A 173 6.52 -27.25 3.40
N ILE A 174 5.54 -26.34 3.50
CA ILE A 174 5.40 -25.19 2.60
C ILE A 174 5.90 -23.94 3.31
N LYS A 175 6.94 -23.30 2.77
CA LYS A 175 7.43 -22.02 3.27
C LYS A 175 6.49 -20.86 2.88
N CYS A 176 6.14 -20.02 3.85
CA CYS A 176 5.32 -18.84 3.65
C CYS A 176 6.21 -17.61 3.39
N LEU A 177 5.85 -16.79 2.40
CA LEU A 177 6.53 -15.53 2.07
C LEU A 177 5.49 -14.41 2.00
N SER A 178 5.87 -13.22 2.46
CA SER A 178 5.10 -11.99 2.36
C SER A 178 5.82 -11.00 1.46
N LEU A 179 5.10 -10.40 0.51
CA LEU A 179 5.60 -9.33 -0.35
C LEU A 179 4.91 -8.03 0.02
N ILE A 180 5.69 -7.00 0.29
CA ILE A 180 5.25 -5.65 0.67
C ILE A 180 5.70 -4.70 -0.42
N PHE A 181 4.76 -3.97 -1.00
CA PHE A 181 5.07 -2.88 -1.93
C PHE A 181 5.14 -1.56 -1.16
N ILE A 182 6.27 -0.87 -1.25
CA ILE A 182 6.46 0.44 -0.67
C ILE A 182 6.41 1.51 -1.76
N ASP A 183 5.94 2.69 -1.39
CA ASP A 183 5.81 3.84 -2.31
C ASP A 183 7.16 4.49 -2.63
N LYS A 184 8.10 4.48 -1.67
CA LYS A 184 9.42 5.08 -1.80
C LYS A 184 10.46 4.26 -1.06
N VAL A 185 11.61 4.04 -1.70
CA VAL A 185 12.75 3.36 -1.09
C VAL A 185 13.19 4.03 0.21
N ALA A 186 13.15 5.36 0.29
CA ALA A 186 13.53 6.12 1.47
C ALA A 186 12.68 5.78 2.72
N ASN A 187 11.45 5.30 2.54
CA ASN A 187 10.61 4.89 3.67
C ASN A 187 11.10 3.58 4.33
N TYR A 188 12.01 2.86 3.67
CA TYR A 188 12.59 1.60 4.16
C TYR A 188 14.12 1.67 4.34
N ILE A 189 14.82 2.45 3.50
CA ILE A 189 16.27 2.67 3.57
C ILE A 189 16.56 4.18 3.55
N SER A 190 16.63 4.77 4.74
CA SER A 190 17.09 6.14 4.98
C SER A 190 17.62 6.25 6.42
N GLU A 191 18.04 7.45 6.85
CA GLU A 191 18.39 7.71 8.26
C GLU A 191 17.19 7.56 9.19
N GLU A 192 15.97 7.82 8.70
CA GLU A 192 14.71 7.67 9.42
C GLU A 192 13.71 6.80 8.63
N PRO A 193 13.92 5.47 8.54
CA PRO A 193 13.13 4.60 7.68
C PRO A 193 11.79 4.24 8.34
N ILE A 194 10.77 5.06 8.07
CA ILE A 194 9.45 4.98 8.71
C ILE A 194 8.83 3.57 8.64
N ILE A 195 8.74 2.96 7.46
CA ILE A 195 8.10 1.63 7.26
C ILE A 195 8.92 0.54 7.94
N LYS A 196 10.27 0.61 7.85
CA LYS A 196 11.13 -0.36 8.51
C LYS A 196 10.95 -0.31 10.03
N ASN A 197 10.93 0.89 10.60
CA ASN A 197 10.75 1.08 12.05
C ASN A 197 9.38 0.58 12.51
N LEU A 198 8.30 0.93 11.80
CA LEU A 198 6.95 0.44 12.09
C LEU A 198 6.86 -1.08 12.00
N PHE A 199 7.50 -1.70 11.00
CA PHE A 199 7.53 -3.15 10.86
C PHE A 199 8.25 -3.81 12.04
N VAL A 200 9.43 -3.33 12.41
CA VAL A 200 10.21 -3.87 13.54
C VAL A 200 9.43 -3.75 14.85
N GLU A 201 8.80 -2.60 15.09
CA GLU A 201 7.97 -2.35 16.27
C GLU A 201 6.81 -3.34 16.34
N LYS A 202 6.00 -3.42 15.27
CA LYS A 202 4.84 -4.32 15.21
C LYS A 202 5.21 -5.79 15.24
N TYR A 203 6.34 -6.16 14.64
CA TYR A 203 6.83 -7.53 14.69
C TYR A 203 7.17 -7.92 16.13
N LYS A 204 7.89 -7.06 16.88
CA LYS A 204 8.20 -7.31 18.30
C LYS A 204 6.95 -7.37 19.16
N GLU A 205 5.97 -6.50 18.90
CA GLU A 205 4.69 -6.47 19.62
C GLU A 205 3.92 -7.79 19.45
N LEU A 206 3.81 -8.30 18.22
CA LEU A 206 2.99 -9.47 17.89
C LEU A 206 3.71 -10.80 18.04
N TYR A 207 5.05 -10.85 17.96
CA TYR A 207 5.81 -12.10 17.99
C TYR A 207 5.51 -12.99 19.21
N PRO A 208 5.43 -12.47 20.45
CA PRO A 208 5.14 -13.28 21.65
C PRO A 208 3.82 -14.05 21.56
N GLU A 209 2.79 -13.48 20.93
CA GLU A 209 1.47 -14.12 20.77
C GLU A 209 1.52 -15.40 19.92
N PHE A 210 2.53 -15.53 19.06
CA PHE A 210 2.67 -16.66 18.12
C PHE A 210 3.86 -17.58 18.44
N HIS A 211 4.66 -17.25 19.46
CA HIS A 211 5.90 -17.95 19.82
C HIS A 211 6.04 -18.14 21.35
N ASP A 212 4.96 -18.57 22.01
CA ASP A 212 4.97 -18.94 23.44
C ASP A 212 5.54 -17.86 24.38
N ASN A 213 5.17 -16.60 24.14
CA ASN A 213 5.65 -15.42 24.87
C ASN A 213 7.16 -15.13 24.77
N GLN A 214 7.86 -15.74 23.81
CA GLN A 214 9.26 -15.42 23.52
C GLN A 214 9.38 -14.06 22.83
N GLN A 215 10.54 -13.41 22.99
CA GLN A 215 10.86 -12.16 22.34
C GLN A 215 11.86 -12.40 21.19
N PRO A 216 11.65 -11.79 20.02
CA PRO A 216 12.57 -11.93 18.90
C PRO A 216 13.82 -11.07 19.13
N THR A 217 14.99 -11.58 18.71
CA THR A 217 16.23 -10.79 18.72
C THR A 217 16.27 -9.81 17.55
N ALA A 218 17.11 -8.78 17.63
CA ALA A 218 17.29 -7.83 16.53
C ALA A 218 17.86 -8.53 15.28
N GLU A 219 18.82 -9.44 15.48
CA GLU A 219 19.44 -10.21 14.39
C GLU A 219 18.42 -11.10 13.68
N HIS A 220 17.49 -11.70 14.43
CA HIS A 220 16.40 -12.48 13.86
C HIS A 220 15.50 -11.60 12.98
N ILE A 221 15.08 -10.44 13.50
CA ILE A 221 14.20 -9.53 12.76
C ILE A 221 14.87 -9.02 11.49
N ASP A 222 16.17 -8.70 11.53
CA ASP A 222 16.90 -8.29 10.33
C ASP A 222 17.06 -9.45 9.34
N ALA A 223 17.30 -10.68 9.81
CA ALA A 223 17.50 -11.84 8.94
C ALA A 223 16.25 -12.29 8.16
N ILE A 224 15.05 -12.04 8.69
CA ILE A 224 13.79 -12.39 8.01
C ILE A 224 13.37 -11.37 6.94
N GLN A 225 14.05 -10.23 6.87
CA GLN A 225 13.75 -9.15 5.94
C GLN A 225 14.64 -9.24 4.69
N GLY A 226 14.02 -9.17 3.51
CA GLY A 226 14.70 -9.02 2.21
C GLY A 226 14.17 -7.80 1.47
N PHE A 227 14.97 -7.19 0.60
CA PHE A 227 14.55 -6.01 -0.16
C PHE A 227 15.17 -5.92 -1.57
N TYR A 228 14.48 -5.24 -2.49
CA TYR A 228 14.89 -5.05 -3.89
C TYR A 228 15.27 -3.60 -4.21
N PHE A 229 16.20 -3.03 -3.46
CA PHE A 229 16.65 -1.66 -3.69
C PHE A 229 18.15 -1.65 -4.02
N ALA A 230 18.53 -1.04 -5.15
CA ALA A 230 19.92 -0.77 -5.44
C ALA A 230 20.29 0.63 -4.97
N GLN A 231 21.45 0.77 -4.34
CA GLN A 231 22.09 2.08 -4.25
C GLN A 231 22.73 2.40 -5.62
N THR A 232 22.47 3.57 -6.17
CA THR A 232 23.21 4.07 -7.33
C THR A 232 24.61 4.50 -6.90
N GLY A 233 25.55 4.59 -7.83
CA GLY A 233 26.91 5.09 -7.54
C GLY A 233 26.97 6.53 -7.01
N LYS A 234 25.85 7.26 -6.97
CA LYS A 234 25.71 8.60 -6.39
C LYS A 234 25.13 8.59 -4.97
N GLY A 235 24.86 7.41 -4.39
CA GLY A 235 24.30 7.26 -3.06
C GLY A 235 22.77 7.24 -2.99
N GLU A 236 22.06 7.57 -4.07
CA GLU A 236 20.60 7.52 -4.15
C GLU A 236 20.09 6.09 -4.39
N TYR A 237 18.97 5.69 -3.78
CA TYR A 237 18.41 4.35 -3.98
C TYR A 237 17.39 4.30 -5.11
N THR A 238 17.37 3.18 -5.86
CA THR A 238 16.50 2.96 -7.02
C THR A 238 16.03 1.50 -7.10
N ASP A 239 14.82 1.33 -7.65
CA ASP A 239 14.17 0.07 -8.02
C ASP A 239 14.41 -0.33 -9.49
N ASN A 240 15.31 0.37 -10.20
CA ASN A 240 15.60 0.11 -11.61
C ASN A 240 16.45 -1.16 -11.78
N GLU A 241 15.94 -2.12 -12.56
CA GLU A 241 16.55 -3.44 -12.80
C GLU A 241 18.03 -3.38 -13.22
N ASN A 242 18.41 -2.37 -14.03
CA ASN A 242 19.79 -2.22 -14.49
C ASN A 242 20.74 -1.72 -13.40
N SER A 243 20.24 -0.93 -12.45
CA SER A 243 21.00 -0.45 -11.29
C SER A 243 21.09 -1.53 -10.22
N MET A 244 20.02 -2.33 -10.06
CA MET A 244 19.93 -3.44 -9.11
C MET A 244 20.92 -4.58 -9.40
N ARG A 245 21.15 -4.94 -10.67
CA ARG A 245 22.14 -5.97 -11.06
C ARG A 245 23.58 -5.68 -10.64
N LYS A 246 23.89 -4.45 -10.22
CA LYS A 246 25.24 -4.03 -9.86
C LYS A 246 25.47 -3.94 -8.34
N ASN A 247 24.43 -4.09 -7.51
CA ASN A 247 24.54 -3.88 -6.06
C ASN A 247 23.75 -4.89 -5.20
N SER A 248 24.47 -5.50 -4.25
CA SER A 248 24.05 -6.33 -3.11
C SER A 248 23.85 -7.84 -3.29
N ASP A 249 24.33 -8.59 -2.29
CA ASP A 249 24.16 -10.05 -2.14
C ASP A 249 22.70 -10.45 -1.87
N VAL A 250 21.91 -9.55 -1.27
CA VAL A 250 20.48 -9.77 -0.97
C VAL A 250 19.65 -9.77 -2.26
N PHE A 251 20.01 -8.94 -3.25
CA PHE A 251 19.36 -8.95 -4.57
C PHE A 251 19.54 -10.31 -5.28
N ASP A 252 20.77 -10.84 -5.26
CA ASP A 252 21.09 -12.13 -5.87
C ASP A 252 20.37 -13.28 -5.14
N ALA A 253 20.31 -13.26 -3.81
CA ALA A 253 19.58 -14.25 -3.01
C ALA A 253 18.08 -14.33 -3.38
N ILE A 254 17.42 -13.20 -3.64
CA ILE A 254 15.97 -13.19 -3.88
C ILE A 254 15.61 -13.42 -5.38
N LEU A 255 16.41 -12.92 -6.33
CA LEU A 255 16.11 -13.06 -7.77
C LEU A 255 16.86 -14.19 -8.48
N LYS A 256 18.09 -14.53 -8.06
CA LYS A 256 18.86 -15.66 -8.62
C LYS A 256 18.60 -16.95 -7.84
N ASP A 257 18.63 -16.91 -6.50
CA ASP A 257 18.51 -18.11 -5.66
C ASP A 257 17.09 -18.38 -5.15
N LYS A 258 16.12 -18.31 -6.07
CA LYS A 258 14.70 -18.63 -5.78
C LYS A 258 14.50 -20.00 -5.12
N LYS A 259 15.37 -20.97 -5.42
CA LYS A 259 15.30 -22.30 -4.82
C LYS A 259 15.60 -22.27 -3.32
N GLU A 260 16.61 -21.51 -2.90
CA GLU A 260 16.93 -21.34 -1.48
C GLU A 260 15.85 -20.52 -0.78
N LEU A 261 15.39 -19.43 -1.40
CA LEU A 261 14.31 -18.60 -0.86
C LEU A 261 13.06 -19.41 -0.54
N LEU A 262 12.75 -20.44 -1.34
CA LEU A 262 11.56 -21.30 -1.19
C LEU A 262 11.77 -22.51 -0.27
N SER A 263 12.99 -22.75 0.23
CA SER A 263 13.30 -23.89 1.10
C SER A 263 13.63 -23.45 2.54
N PHE A 264 13.53 -24.40 3.47
CA PHE A 264 13.96 -24.24 4.84
C PHE A 264 15.46 -24.57 4.95
N GLY A 265 16.17 -23.82 5.80
CA GLY A 265 17.60 -23.98 6.03
C GLY A 265 18.18 -22.77 6.76
N ASP A 266 19.49 -22.75 6.92
CA ASP A 266 20.19 -21.74 7.71
C ASP A 266 20.88 -20.66 6.88
N SER A 267 20.79 -20.74 5.54
CA SER A 267 21.33 -19.72 4.64
C SER A 267 20.60 -18.38 4.82
N VAL A 268 21.22 -17.29 4.38
CA VAL A 268 20.60 -15.96 4.41
C VAL A 268 19.28 -15.97 3.63
N ALA A 269 19.24 -16.59 2.45
CA ALA A 269 18.03 -16.70 1.63
C ALA A 269 16.93 -17.55 2.29
N ASN A 270 17.32 -18.62 3.01
CA ASN A 270 16.36 -19.47 3.71
C ASN A 270 15.66 -18.74 4.87
N LYS A 271 16.31 -17.75 5.49
CA LYS A 271 15.75 -16.99 6.61
C LYS A 271 14.75 -15.93 6.18
N ILE A 272 14.87 -15.41 4.95
CA ILE A 272 13.96 -14.36 4.44
C ILE A 272 12.52 -14.87 4.38
N GLU A 273 11.61 -14.07 4.93
CA GLU A 273 10.17 -14.31 4.97
C GLU A 273 9.35 -13.09 4.50
N PHE A 274 9.86 -11.88 4.71
CA PHE A 274 9.22 -10.62 4.33
C PHE A 274 10.09 -9.90 3.31
N ILE A 275 9.51 -9.59 2.15
CA ILE A 275 10.22 -9.01 1.02
C ILE A 275 9.64 -7.62 0.74
N PHE A 276 10.46 -6.58 0.80
CA PHE A 276 10.09 -5.20 0.53
C PHE A 276 10.52 -4.80 -0.89
N SER A 277 9.55 -4.35 -1.67
CA SER A 277 9.71 -4.01 -3.09
C SER A 277 9.20 -2.61 -3.39
#